data_AF-A0A653C5M5-F1
#
_entry.id   AF-A0A653C5M5-F1
#
_cell.length_a   1.000
_cell.length_b   1.000
_cell.length_c   1.000
_cell.angle_alpha   90.00
_cell.angle_beta   90.00
_cell.angle_gamma   90.00
#
_symmetry.space_group_name_H-M   'P 1'
#
loop_
_entity.id
_entity.type
_entity.pdbx_description
1 polymer ?
#
loop_
_entity_poly.entity_id
_entity_poly.type
_entity_poly.pdbx_seq_one_letter_code
_entity_poly.pdbx_strand_id
1 'polypeptide(L)'
;MCEDQVLPLAINIMDRFLCICCIKRQQLQLLGATCLLIASKLRSTNMLPIDLLCAYTDYSVTTLHIMSWELLVLSKLQWNVSAVTGFDYIDQVIERCNWGSENSLLRRHAHTLVSICYTEPSLIQTPPSVISAACIASAARGLKLTSADTAVLETCAMLNVALRSVEYLVTVIDSAVASMASPQQPQKQEQKTVSTQQGYESPQYGQPETPTEVENIYF
;
A
#
# COMPACT_ATOMS: atom_id res chain seq x y z
N MET A 1 3.76 1.43 -13.88
CA MET A 1 3.20 1.07 -12.56
C MET A 1 3.63 2.14 -11.57
N CYS A 2 2.80 2.45 -10.58
CA CYS A 2 3.13 3.42 -9.53
C CYS A 2 4.32 2.90 -8.71
N GLU A 3 5.25 3.77 -8.32
CA GLU A 3 6.39 3.37 -7.49
C GLU A 3 5.97 3.17 -6.03
N ASP A 4 6.59 2.21 -5.34
CA ASP A 4 6.19 1.79 -3.97
C ASP A 4 6.26 2.95 -2.95
N GLN A 5 7.08 3.97 -3.22
CA GLN A 5 7.30 5.12 -2.35
C GLN A 5 6.18 6.17 -2.41
N VAL A 6 5.30 6.11 -3.41
CA VAL A 6 4.27 7.12 -3.64
C VAL A 6 3.18 7.05 -2.57
N LEU A 7 2.75 5.84 -2.20
CA LEU A 7 1.68 5.62 -1.24
C LEU A 7 2.03 6.17 0.17
N PRO A 8 3.20 5.83 0.77
CA PRO A 8 3.64 6.41 2.04
C PRO A 8 3.65 7.93 2.05
N LEU A 9 4.12 8.55 0.96
CA LEU A 9 4.18 10.00 0.85
C LEU A 9 2.79 10.60 0.73
N ALA A 10 1.91 10.00 -0.07
CA ALA A 10 0.52 10.44 -0.22
C ALA A 10 -0.22 10.41 1.13
N ILE A 11 -0.04 9.33 1.91
CA ILE A 11 -0.63 9.18 3.25
C ILE A 11 -0.08 10.27 4.19
N ASN A 12 1.24 10.51 4.20
CA ASN A 12 1.82 11.58 5.02
C ASN A 12 1.25 12.97 4.70
N ILE A 13 1.09 13.29 3.40
CA ILE A 13 0.49 14.55 2.94
C ILE A 13 -0.98 14.64 3.38
N MET A 14 -1.73 13.56 3.20
CA MET A 14 -3.14 13.47 3.57
C MET A 14 -3.33 13.69 5.07
N ASP A 15 -2.60 12.97 5.92
CA ASP A 15 -2.70 13.06 7.37
C ASP A 15 -2.37 14.46 7.87
N ARG A 16 -1.27 15.06 7.38
CA ARG A 16 -0.88 16.42 7.74
C ARG A 16 -1.93 17.45 7.31
N PHE A 17 -2.56 17.26 6.15
CA PHE A 17 -3.64 18.12 5.70
C PHE A 17 -4.87 18.01 6.61
N LEU A 18 -5.25 16.78 7.00
CA LEU A 18 -6.37 16.52 7.90
C LEU A 18 -6.14 17.07 9.31
N CYS A 19 -4.88 17.15 9.78
CA CYS A 19 -4.55 17.82 11.04
C CYS A 19 -4.82 19.33 11.02
N ILE A 20 -4.80 19.97 9.85
CA ILE A 20 -4.94 21.43 9.70
C ILE A 20 -6.36 21.82 9.27
N CYS A 21 -7.02 20.99 8.45
CA CYS A 21 -8.29 21.30 7.81
C CYS A 21 -9.36 20.26 8.14
N CYS A 22 -10.48 20.71 8.71
CA CYS A 22 -11.68 19.89 8.85
C CYS A 22 -12.42 19.79 7.51
N ILE A 23 -12.51 18.58 6.93
CA ILE A 23 -13.21 18.33 5.67
C ILE A 23 -14.40 17.39 5.86
N LYS A 24 -15.34 17.40 4.91
CA LYS A 24 -16.48 16.47 4.91
C LYS A 24 -16.04 15.09 4.42
N ARG A 25 -16.72 14.03 4.88
CA ARG A 25 -16.45 12.65 4.43
C ARG A 25 -16.50 12.49 2.91
N GLN A 26 -17.38 13.21 2.23
CA GLN A 26 -17.53 13.20 0.76
C GLN A 26 -16.28 13.73 0.03
N GLN A 27 -15.46 14.54 0.69
CA GLN A 27 -14.27 15.16 0.10
C GLN A 27 -13.00 14.34 0.35
N LEU A 28 -13.05 13.27 1.17
CA LEU A 28 -11.89 12.42 1.46
C LEU A 28 -11.38 11.71 0.20
N GLN A 29 -12.29 11.28 -0.69
CA GLN A 29 -11.90 10.62 -1.95
C GLN A 29 -11.16 11.60 -2.89
N LEU A 30 -11.64 12.84 -2.97
CA LEU A 30 -10.98 13.92 -3.71
C LEU A 30 -9.61 14.27 -3.09
N LEU A 31 -9.53 14.36 -1.76
CA LEU A 31 -8.27 14.57 -1.06
C LEU A 31 -7.27 13.45 -1.36
N GLY A 32 -7.69 12.19 -1.22
CA GLY A 32 -6.85 11.03 -1.48
C GLY A 32 -6.31 10.99 -2.92
N ALA A 33 -7.16 11.26 -3.91
CA ALA A 33 -6.75 11.34 -5.31
C ALA A 33 -5.73 12.49 -5.54
N THR A 34 -5.96 13.64 -4.90
CA THR A 34 -5.06 14.81 -4.99
C THR A 34 -3.72 14.53 -4.32
N CYS A 35 -3.71 13.93 -3.12
CA CYS A 35 -2.49 13.54 -2.41
C CYS A 35 -1.68 12.53 -3.21
N LEU A 36 -2.34 11.57 -3.86
CA LEU A 36 -1.69 10.58 -4.71
C LEU A 36 -1.07 11.23 -5.97
N LEU A 37 -1.76 12.21 -6.57
CA LEU A 37 -1.22 13.01 -7.68
C LEU A 37 0.05 13.77 -7.26
N ILE A 38 0.00 14.49 -6.14
CA ILE A 38 1.13 15.27 -5.63
C ILE A 38 2.31 14.36 -5.33
N ALA A 39 2.08 13.24 -4.61
CA ALA A 39 3.13 12.28 -4.30
C ALA A 39 3.74 11.65 -5.56
N SER A 40 2.91 11.33 -6.56
CA SER A 40 3.38 10.79 -7.84
C SER A 40 4.24 11.80 -8.60
N LYS A 41 3.93 13.10 -8.55
CA LYS A 41 4.76 14.15 -9.16
C LYS A 41 6.12 14.32 -8.48
N LEU A 42 6.21 14.01 -7.18
CA LEU A 42 7.43 14.19 -6.40
C LEU A 42 8.39 13.01 -6.48
N ARG A 43 7.88 11.77 -6.50
CA ARG A 43 8.72 10.57 -6.42
C ARG A 43 8.69 9.68 -7.65
N SER A 44 7.62 9.68 -8.44
CA SER A 44 7.56 8.78 -9.59
C SER A 44 8.22 9.39 -10.82
N THR A 45 8.98 8.57 -11.53
CA THR A 45 9.41 8.85 -12.91
C THR A 45 8.22 8.88 -13.88
N ASN A 46 7.27 7.96 -13.69
CA ASN A 46 6.03 7.90 -14.46
C ASN A 46 4.89 8.57 -13.69
N MET A 47 4.53 9.78 -14.11
CA MET A 47 3.46 10.54 -13.47
C MET A 47 2.11 9.84 -13.66
N LEU A 48 1.32 9.76 -12.58
CA LEU A 48 -0.05 9.29 -12.63
C LEU A 48 -0.93 10.33 -13.34
N PRO A 49 -1.55 10.01 -14.50
CA PRO A 49 -2.38 10.97 -15.21
C PRO A 49 -3.68 11.24 -14.44
N ILE A 50 -4.14 12.49 -14.47
CA ILE A 50 -5.34 12.92 -13.74
C ILE A 50 -6.59 12.18 -14.24
N ASP A 51 -6.65 11.89 -15.54
CA ASP A 51 -7.77 11.16 -16.13
C ASP A 51 -7.90 9.73 -15.56
N LEU A 52 -6.78 9.09 -15.25
CA LEU A 52 -6.76 7.77 -14.62
C LEU A 52 -7.22 7.85 -13.15
N LEU A 53 -6.85 8.91 -12.43
CA LEU A 53 -7.37 9.16 -11.09
C LEU A 53 -8.88 9.38 -11.11
N CYS A 54 -9.40 10.17 -12.06
CA CYS A 54 -10.84 10.35 -12.26
C CYS A 54 -11.53 9.00 -12.53
N ALA A 55 -10.97 8.17 -13.40
CA ALA A 55 -11.47 6.83 -13.69
C ALA A 55 -11.47 5.92 -12.45
N TYR A 56 -10.42 5.92 -11.63
CA TYR A 56 -10.36 5.15 -10.38
C TYR A 56 -11.36 5.61 -9.32
N THR A 57 -11.88 6.83 -9.44
CA THR A 57 -12.91 7.36 -8.55
C THR A 57 -14.33 7.19 -9.11
N ASP A 58 -14.53 6.36 -10.14
CA ASP A 58 -15.79 6.24 -10.88
C ASP A 58 -16.33 7.61 -11.36
N TYR A 59 -15.43 8.51 -11.76
CA TYR A 59 -15.75 9.89 -12.16
C TYR A 59 -16.52 10.72 -11.12
N SER A 60 -16.55 10.29 -9.86
CA SER A 60 -17.09 11.10 -8.75
C SER A 60 -16.27 12.37 -8.52
N VAL A 61 -15.01 12.36 -8.94
CA VAL A 61 -14.08 13.48 -8.89
C VAL A 61 -13.71 13.91 -10.31
N THR A 62 -13.79 15.22 -10.59
CA THR A 62 -13.42 15.80 -11.89
C THR A 62 -12.00 16.35 -11.88
N THR A 63 -11.38 16.45 -13.06
CA THR A 63 -10.03 17.01 -13.24
C THR A 63 -9.91 18.42 -12.65
N LEU A 64 -10.94 19.26 -12.80
CA LEU A 64 -10.99 20.61 -12.24
C LEU A 64 -10.98 20.61 -10.71
N HIS A 65 -11.68 19.66 -10.08
CA HIS A 65 -11.64 19.50 -8.63
C HIS A 65 -10.24 19.10 -8.16
N ILE A 66 -9.58 18.16 -8.84
CA ILE A 66 -8.23 17.72 -8.48
C ILE A 66 -7.23 18.88 -8.62
N MET A 67 -7.26 19.63 -9.73
CA MET A 67 -6.35 20.76 -9.93
C MET A 67 -6.54 21.88 -8.90
N SER A 68 -7.79 22.21 -8.56
CA SER A 68 -8.06 23.22 -7.54
C SER A 68 -7.65 22.76 -6.13
N TRP A 69 -7.86 21.48 -5.81
CA TRP A 69 -7.44 20.89 -4.55
C TRP A 69 -5.93 20.72 -4.45
N GLU A 70 -5.23 20.46 -5.55
CA GLU A 70 -3.77 20.38 -5.56
C GLU A 70 -3.16 21.68 -5.03
N LEU A 71 -3.60 22.82 -5.56
CA LEU A 71 -3.14 24.13 -5.09
C LEU A 71 -3.55 24.39 -3.63
N LEU A 72 -4.75 23.99 -3.22
CA LEU A 72 -5.22 24.12 -1.84
C LEU A 72 -4.34 23.34 -0.87
N VAL A 73 -4.05 22.07 -1.16
CA VAL A 73 -3.22 21.19 -0.33
C VAL A 73 -1.80 21.73 -0.22
N LEU A 74 -1.19 22.11 -1.35
CA LEU A 74 0.16 22.69 -1.37
C LEU A 74 0.24 24.00 -0.57
N SER A 75 -0.75 24.88 -0.72
CA SER A 75 -0.84 26.13 0.03
C SER A 75 -0.99 25.91 1.52
N LYS A 76 -1.87 24.98 1.94
CA LYS A 76 -2.07 24.66 3.36
C LYS A 76 -0.86 24.02 4.01
N LEU A 77 -0.10 23.22 3.27
CA LEU A 77 1.16 22.62 3.73
C LEU A 77 2.38 23.53 3.54
N GLN A 78 2.20 24.78 3.11
CA GLN A 78 3.28 25.74 2.85
C GLN A 78 4.36 25.17 1.92
N TRP A 79 3.95 24.39 0.91
CA TRP A 79 4.84 23.69 -0.02
C TRP A 79 5.81 22.68 0.61
N ASN A 80 5.67 22.40 1.91
CA ASN A 80 6.44 21.39 2.61
C ASN A 80 5.80 20.00 2.41
N VAL A 81 5.89 19.49 1.19
CA VAL A 81 5.38 18.16 0.79
C VAL A 81 6.47 17.10 0.65
N SER A 82 7.74 17.50 0.67
CA SER A 82 8.88 16.57 0.64
C SER A 82 9.16 15.99 2.02
N ALA A 83 8.30 15.07 2.46
CA ALA A 83 8.53 14.33 3.70
C ALA A 83 9.46 13.12 3.47
N VAL A 84 10.33 12.89 4.46
CA VAL A 84 11.11 11.65 4.54
C VAL A 84 10.19 10.55 5.05
N THR A 85 10.16 9.44 4.34
CA THR A 85 9.31 8.27 4.60
C THR A 85 10.16 7.10 5.11
N GLY A 86 9.52 6.06 5.65
CA GLY A 86 10.21 4.84 6.05
C GLY A 86 11.03 4.19 4.92
N PHE A 87 10.60 4.35 3.66
CA PHE A 87 11.33 3.86 2.48
C PHE A 87 12.73 4.45 2.36
N ASP A 88 12.89 5.76 2.58
CA ASP A 88 14.19 6.44 2.45
C ASP A 88 15.19 5.94 3.48
N TYR A 89 14.70 5.69 4.71
CA TYR A 89 15.52 5.14 5.78
C TYR A 89 15.95 3.70 5.49
N ILE A 90 15.05 2.87 4.92
CA ILE A 90 15.38 1.50 4.57
C ILE A 90 16.52 1.45 3.56
N ASP A 91 16.41 2.22 2.47
CA ASP A 91 17.43 2.20 1.42
C ASP A 91 18.78 2.67 1.97
N GLN A 92 18.79 3.73 2.80
CA GLN A 92 20.01 4.23 3.44
C GLN A 92 20.65 3.22 4.41
N VAL A 93 19.84 2.51 5.20
CA VAL A 93 20.36 1.54 6.17
C VAL A 93 20.88 0.29 5.49
N ILE A 94 20.15 -0.24 4.51
CA ILE A 94 20.56 -1.44 3.77
C ILE A 94 21.86 -1.20 2.99
N GLU A 95 22.06 -0.01 2.42
CA GLU A 95 23.29 0.33 1.69
C GLU A 95 24.51 0.50 2.61
N ARG A 96 24.31 0.98 3.85
CA ARG A 96 25.39 1.18 4.81
C ARG A 96 25.78 -0.08 5.56
N CYS A 97 24.91 -1.09 5.58
CA CYS A 97 25.13 -2.34 6.30
C CYS A 97 25.69 -3.44 5.38
N ASN A 98 26.79 -4.08 5.79
CA ASN A 98 27.43 -5.14 5.03
C ASN A 98 26.55 -6.39 4.80
N TRP A 99 25.57 -6.64 5.67
CA TRP A 99 24.61 -7.76 5.54
C TRP A 99 23.41 -7.43 4.63
N GLY A 100 23.21 -6.16 4.29
CA GLY A 100 22.05 -5.69 3.52
C GLY A 100 22.31 -5.59 2.01
N SER A 101 23.54 -5.26 1.60
CA SER A 101 23.86 -4.90 0.20
C SER A 101 23.51 -5.98 -0.82
N GLU A 102 23.79 -7.26 -0.51
CA GLU A 102 23.56 -8.39 -1.42
C GLU A 102 22.12 -8.96 -1.35
N ASN A 103 21.33 -8.58 -0.34
CA ASN A 103 20.03 -9.19 -0.06
C ASN A 103 18.88 -8.37 -0.68
N SER A 104 18.69 -8.49 -1.98
CA SER A 104 17.57 -7.85 -2.70
C SER A 104 16.19 -8.25 -2.17
N LEU A 105 16.06 -9.49 -1.67
CA LEU A 105 14.83 -10.00 -1.02
C LEU A 105 14.51 -9.27 0.29
N LEU A 106 15.52 -8.95 1.10
CA LEU A 106 15.34 -8.19 2.33
C LEU A 106 14.80 -6.80 2.02
N ARG A 107 15.40 -6.11 1.05
CA ARG A 107 14.95 -4.77 0.63
C ARG A 107 13.49 -4.81 0.17
N ARG A 108 13.14 -5.76 -0.70
CA ARG A 108 11.77 -5.92 -1.19
C ARG A 108 10.80 -6.23 -0.05
N HIS A 109 11.17 -7.12 0.87
CA HIS A 109 10.30 -7.49 1.98
C HIS A 109 10.08 -6.32 2.94
N ALA A 110 11.14 -5.60 3.29
CA ALA A 110 11.06 -4.42 4.15
C ALA A 110 10.20 -3.31 3.52
N HIS A 111 10.34 -3.07 2.21
CA HIS A 111 9.51 -2.11 1.47
C HIS A 111 8.02 -2.49 1.49
N THR A 112 7.69 -3.77 1.27
CA THR A 112 6.31 -4.25 1.39
C THR A 112 5.76 -4.04 2.81
N LEU A 113 6.55 -4.34 3.84
CA LEU A 113 6.15 -4.14 5.23
C LEU A 113 5.91 -2.67 5.56
N VAL A 114 6.71 -1.75 5.00
CA VAL A 114 6.47 -0.31 5.17
C VAL A 114 5.14 0.10 4.54
N SER A 115 4.84 -0.33 3.31
CA SER A 115 3.55 -0.04 2.68
C SER A 115 2.38 -0.49 3.55
N ILE A 116 2.48 -1.68 4.14
CA ILE A 116 1.52 -2.20 5.12
C ILE A 116 1.43 -1.29 6.35
N CYS A 117 2.57 -0.89 6.92
CA CYS A 117 2.59 -0.03 8.10
C CYS A 117 1.85 1.29 7.89
N TYR A 118 1.99 1.89 6.71
CA TYR A 118 1.30 3.14 6.40
C TYR A 118 -0.22 2.97 6.22
N THR A 119 -0.70 1.76 5.93
CA THR A 119 -2.15 1.48 5.90
C THR A 119 -2.76 1.27 7.29
N GLU A 120 -1.93 0.99 8.30
CA GLU A 120 -2.40 0.73 9.66
C GLU A 120 -2.58 2.04 10.46
N PRO A 121 -3.82 2.34 10.92
CA PRO A 121 -4.11 3.60 11.59
C PRO A 121 -3.36 3.75 12.92
N SER A 122 -3.04 2.64 13.58
CA SER A 122 -2.27 2.59 14.82
C SER A 122 -0.84 3.11 14.66
N LEU A 123 -0.31 3.12 13.42
CA LEU A 123 1.08 3.45 13.13
C LEU A 123 1.29 4.87 12.61
N ILE A 124 0.22 5.62 12.37
CA ILE A 124 0.26 6.99 11.83
C ILE A 124 1.10 7.94 12.69
N GLN A 125 1.07 7.77 14.02
CA GLN A 125 1.80 8.65 14.95
C GLN A 125 3.26 8.23 15.17
N THR A 126 3.71 7.15 14.54
CA THR A 126 5.07 6.63 14.78
C THR A 126 6.09 7.29 13.83
N PRO A 127 7.31 7.58 14.30
CA PRO A 127 8.32 8.22 13.45
C PRO A 127 8.76 7.26 12.33
N PRO A 128 9.04 7.76 11.10
CA PRO A 128 9.47 6.92 9.98
C PRO A 128 10.78 6.16 10.23
N SER A 129 11.66 6.67 11.11
CA SER A 129 12.87 5.97 11.54
C SER A 129 12.57 4.72 12.36
N VAL A 130 11.55 4.75 13.21
CA VAL A 130 11.16 3.60 14.03
C VAL A 130 10.42 2.57 13.18
N ILE A 131 9.55 3.02 12.26
CA ILE A 131 8.85 2.15 11.29
C ILE A 131 9.87 1.39 10.44
N SER A 132 10.86 2.08 9.86
CA SER A 132 11.89 1.46 9.04
C SER A 132 12.73 0.44 9.81
N ALA A 133 13.18 0.78 11.03
CA ALA A 133 13.89 -0.16 11.90
C ALA A 133 13.06 -1.43 12.18
N ALA A 134 11.77 -1.26 12.50
CA ALA A 134 10.88 -2.39 12.76
C ALA A 134 10.61 -3.25 11.52
N CYS A 135 10.44 -2.63 10.35
CA CYS A 135 10.25 -3.35 9.09
C CYS A 135 11.50 -4.16 8.72
N ILE A 136 12.70 -3.59 8.87
CA ILE A 136 13.96 -4.30 8.64
C ILE A 136 14.11 -5.46 9.64
N ALA A 137 13.79 -5.23 10.91
CA ALA A 137 13.85 -6.27 11.94
C ALA A 137 12.90 -7.44 11.67
N SER A 138 11.63 -7.15 11.34
CA SER A 138 10.64 -8.17 10.98
C SER A 138 11.06 -8.90 9.70
N ALA A 139 11.55 -8.17 8.67
CA ALA A 139 12.02 -8.79 7.44
C ALA A 139 13.24 -9.70 7.64
N ALA A 140 14.22 -9.28 8.46
CA ALA A 140 15.40 -10.08 8.77
C ALA A 140 15.03 -11.36 9.54
N ARG A 141 14.07 -11.27 10.48
CA ARG A 141 13.53 -12.42 11.22
C ARG A 141 12.75 -13.37 10.30
N GLY A 142 11.89 -12.84 9.44
CA GLY A 142 11.09 -13.62 8.48
C GLY A 142 11.96 -14.38 7.47
N LEU A 143 13.07 -13.79 7.04
CA LEU A 143 14.03 -14.42 6.12
C LEU A 143 15.05 -15.34 6.82
N LYS A 144 14.97 -15.48 8.15
CA LYS A 144 15.88 -16.31 8.98
C LYS A 144 17.36 -16.01 8.73
N LEU A 145 17.71 -14.73 8.63
CA LEU A 145 19.08 -14.32 8.41
C LEU A 145 19.94 -14.71 9.63
N THR A 146 21.09 -15.36 9.41
CA THR A 146 21.98 -15.80 10.49
C THR A 146 22.48 -14.64 11.36
N SER A 147 22.49 -13.42 10.80
CA SER A 147 22.86 -12.17 11.45
C SER A 147 21.66 -11.27 11.80
N ALA A 148 20.44 -11.83 11.95
CA ALA A 148 19.24 -11.03 12.20
C ALA A 148 19.35 -10.17 13.47
N ASP A 149 19.85 -10.71 14.59
CA ASP A 149 19.98 -9.94 15.84
C ASP A 149 21.04 -8.83 15.71
N THR A 150 22.15 -9.10 15.02
CA THR A 150 23.17 -8.09 14.70
C THR A 150 22.61 -6.99 13.81
N ALA A 151 21.82 -7.35 12.80
CA ALA A 151 21.14 -6.41 11.91
C ALA A 151 20.19 -5.49 12.69
N VAL A 152 19.41 -6.02 13.64
CA VAL A 152 18.50 -5.21 14.48
C VAL A 152 19.29 -4.26 15.38
N LEU A 153 20.39 -4.73 15.99
CA LEU A 153 21.20 -3.88 16.86
C LEU A 153 21.91 -2.76 16.08
N GLU A 154 22.49 -3.07 14.92
CA GLU A 154 23.14 -2.07 14.06
C GLU A 154 22.13 -1.05 13.51
N THR A 155 20.95 -1.49 13.07
CA THR A 155 19.90 -0.57 12.59
C THR A 155 19.40 0.35 13.70
N CYS A 156 19.17 -0.18 14.91
CA CYS A 156 18.79 0.62 16.08
C CYS A 156 19.87 1.65 16.45
N ALA A 157 21.15 1.24 16.39
CA ALA A 157 22.28 2.13 16.65
C ALA A 157 22.42 3.23 15.58
N MET A 158 22.26 2.89 14.30
CA MET A 158 22.34 3.87 13.20
C MET A 158 21.22 4.90 13.24
N LEU A 159 20.00 4.47 13.57
CA LEU A 159 18.82 5.34 13.59
C LEU A 159 18.60 6.02 14.95
N ASN A 160 19.43 5.70 15.95
CA ASN A 160 19.31 6.16 17.35
C ASN A 160 17.90 5.92 17.92
N VAL A 161 17.37 4.71 17.72
CA VAL A 161 16.01 4.32 18.14
C VAL A 161 16.07 3.35 19.31
N ALA A 162 15.14 3.50 20.26
CA ALA A 162 15.01 2.58 21.39
C ALA A 162 14.54 1.20 20.94
N LEU A 163 15.29 0.15 21.28
CA LEU A 163 14.98 -1.25 20.95
C LEU A 163 13.56 -1.65 21.36
N ARG A 164 13.08 -1.20 22.53
CA ARG A 164 11.73 -1.50 23.01
C ARG A 164 10.62 -1.03 22.06
N SER A 165 10.79 0.15 21.47
CA SER A 165 9.82 0.71 20.52
C SER A 165 9.80 -0.09 19.23
N VAL A 166 10.97 -0.56 18.79
CA VAL A 166 11.11 -1.42 17.60
C VAL A 166 10.46 -2.78 17.84
N GLU A 167 10.71 -3.42 18.98
CA GLU A 167 10.12 -4.71 19.33
C GLU A 167 8.60 -4.64 19.41
N TYR A 168 8.05 -3.59 20.05
CA TYR A 168 6.61 -3.34 20.06
C TYR A 168 6.06 -3.23 18.63
N LEU A 169 6.68 -2.41 17.79
CA LEU A 169 6.26 -2.24 16.40
C LEU A 169 6.33 -3.53 15.60
N VAL A 170 7.37 -4.35 15.79
CA VAL A 170 7.47 -5.66 15.13
C VAL A 170 6.26 -6.53 15.48
N THR A 171 5.83 -6.56 16.75
CA THR A 171 4.62 -7.34 17.12
C THR A 171 3.35 -6.82 16.45
N VAL A 172 3.22 -5.49 16.30
CA VAL A 172 2.10 -4.89 15.58
C VAL A 172 2.14 -5.25 14.09
N ILE A 173 3.32 -5.14 13.46
CA ILE A 173 3.53 -5.49 12.05
C ILE A 173 3.21 -6.97 11.81
N ASP A 174 3.74 -7.86 12.63
CA ASP A 174 3.51 -9.30 12.50
C ASP A 174 2.01 -9.63 12.68
N SER A 175 1.31 -8.93 13.58
CA SER A 175 -0.14 -9.07 13.75
C SER A 175 -0.95 -8.56 12.54
N ALA A 176 -0.53 -7.45 11.93
CA ALA A 176 -1.16 -6.90 10.73
C ALA A 176 -0.91 -7.79 9.50
N VAL A 177 0.30 -8.36 9.38
CA VAL A 177 0.61 -9.33 8.33
C VAL A 177 -0.22 -10.61 8.52
N ALA A 178 -0.37 -11.09 9.76
CA ALA A 178 -1.19 -12.25 10.05
C ALA A 178 -2.68 -12.03 9.73
N SER A 179 -3.23 -10.85 10.04
CA SER A 179 -4.63 -10.51 9.74
C SER A 179 -4.89 -10.44 8.23
N MET A 180 -3.92 -9.98 7.44
CA MET A 180 -4.00 -9.98 5.98
C MET A 180 -3.75 -11.35 5.35
N ALA A 181 -2.97 -12.22 6.00
CA ALA A 181 -2.71 -13.59 5.56
C ALA A 181 -3.84 -14.57 5.88
N SER A 182 -4.72 -14.25 6.85
CA SER A 182 -5.96 -15.01 7.05
C SER A 182 -6.86 -14.88 5.82
N PRO A 183 -7.34 -16.00 5.23
CA PRO A 183 -8.25 -15.93 4.09
C PRO A 183 -9.51 -15.17 4.50
N GLN A 184 -9.82 -14.10 3.77
CA GLN A 184 -11.13 -13.47 3.81
C GLN A 184 -12.18 -14.57 3.62
N GLN A 185 -12.95 -14.87 4.67
CA GLN A 185 -14.19 -15.62 4.50
C GLN A 185 -15.05 -14.87 3.48
N PRO A 186 -15.63 -15.53 2.47
CA PRO A 186 -16.48 -14.85 1.50
C PRO A 186 -17.64 -14.19 2.22
N GLN A 187 -17.71 -12.85 2.12
CA GLN A 187 -18.85 -12.06 2.56
C GLN A 187 -20.10 -12.57 1.84
N LYS A 188 -21.00 -13.22 2.58
CA LYS A 188 -22.37 -13.48 2.13
C LYS A 188 -23.05 -12.13 1.94
N GLN A 189 -23.28 -11.73 0.70
CA GLN A 189 -24.25 -10.69 0.36
C GLN A 189 -25.65 -11.21 0.71
N GLU A 190 -26.20 -10.71 1.82
CA GLU A 190 -27.63 -10.83 2.13
C GLU A 190 -28.41 -9.89 1.22
N GLN A 191 -28.77 -10.37 0.02
CA GLN A 191 -29.80 -9.74 -0.81
C GLN A 191 -31.17 -9.98 -0.16
N LYS A 192 -31.72 -8.92 0.44
CA LYS A 192 -33.17 -8.80 0.67
C LYS A 192 -33.90 -8.93 -0.65
N THR A 193 -34.61 -10.04 -0.85
CA THR A 193 -35.65 -10.15 -1.88
C THR A 193 -36.96 -10.55 -1.20
N VAL A 194 -37.94 -9.66 -1.30
CA VAL A 194 -39.32 -9.88 -0.86
C VAL A 194 -40.09 -10.58 -1.98
N SER A 195 -40.69 -11.74 -1.63
CA SER A 195 -41.84 -12.44 -2.21
C SER A 195 -41.87 -12.81 -3.70
N THR A 196 -41.97 -14.11 -4.03
CA THR A 196 -43.24 -14.86 -4.26
C THR A 196 -42.93 -16.28 -4.73
N GLN A 197 -43.73 -17.24 -4.25
CA GLN A 197 -43.68 -18.68 -4.55
C GLN A 197 -43.99 -18.99 -6.03
N GLN A 198 -43.24 -19.90 -6.64
CA GLN A 198 -43.72 -21.03 -7.49
C GLN A 198 -42.53 -21.76 -8.11
N GLY A 199 -42.49 -23.09 -7.95
CA GLY A 199 -41.37 -23.94 -8.33
C GLY A 199 -41.26 -24.20 -9.83
N TYR A 200 -40.04 -24.49 -10.29
CA TYR A 200 -39.73 -25.15 -11.55
C TYR A 200 -38.38 -25.89 -11.41
N GLU A 201 -38.33 -27.16 -11.82
CA GLU A 201 -37.14 -28.00 -11.93
C GLU A 201 -36.21 -27.53 -13.06
N SER A 202 -34.90 -27.65 -12.86
CA SER A 202 -33.86 -27.26 -13.82
C SER A 202 -33.60 -28.37 -14.86
N PRO A 203 -33.56 -28.08 -16.17
CA PRO A 203 -33.13 -29.05 -17.18
C PRO A 203 -31.59 -29.19 -17.21
N GLN A 204 -31.10 -30.42 -17.37
CA GLN A 204 -29.68 -30.76 -17.58
C GLN A 204 -29.24 -30.37 -18.99
N TYR A 205 -28.17 -29.57 -19.10
CA TYR A 205 -27.50 -29.28 -20.37
C TYR A 205 -26.32 -30.24 -20.59
N GLY A 206 -26.35 -30.95 -21.73
CA GLY A 206 -25.28 -31.82 -22.20
C GLY A 206 -24.07 -31.04 -22.75
N GLN A 207 -22.89 -31.67 -22.69
CA GLN A 207 -21.62 -31.12 -23.16
C GLN A 207 -21.63 -30.88 -24.69
N PRO A 208 -21.06 -29.77 -25.19
CA PRO A 208 -20.89 -29.57 -26.63
C PRO A 208 -19.65 -30.31 -27.14
N GLU A 209 -19.85 -31.25 -28.08
CA GLU A 209 -18.78 -31.83 -28.91
C GLU A 209 -18.40 -30.84 -30.02
N THR A 210 -17.13 -30.47 -30.12
CA THR A 210 -16.60 -29.67 -31.23
C THR A 210 -16.06 -30.59 -32.33
N PRO A 211 -16.63 -30.59 -33.55
CA PRO A 211 -16.08 -31.38 -34.65
C PRO A 211 -14.83 -30.67 -35.19
N THR A 212 -13.69 -31.36 -35.15
CA THR A 212 -12.43 -30.89 -35.75
C THR A 212 -12.26 -31.63 -37.08
N GLU A 213 -12.75 -31.05 -38.18
CA GLU A 213 -12.47 -31.52 -39.55
C GLU A 213 -11.47 -30.57 -40.21
N VAL A 214 -10.21 -30.99 -40.38
CA VAL A 214 -9.23 -30.70 -41.46
C VAL A 214 -8.06 -31.65 -41.15
N GLU A 215 -7.52 -32.57 -41.95
CA GLU A 215 -7.02 -32.60 -43.34
C GLU A 215 -6.40 -34.04 -43.47
N ASN A 216 -6.43 -34.84 -44.54
CA ASN A 216 -5.76 -34.65 -45.82
C ASN A 216 -5.99 -35.87 -46.74
N ILE A 217 -6.04 -35.55 -48.02
CA ILE A 217 -6.00 -36.35 -49.26
C ILE A 217 -4.88 -37.42 -49.26
N TYR A 218 -5.05 -38.54 -49.98
CA TYR A 218 -4.15 -38.96 -51.07
C TYR A 218 -4.58 -40.26 -51.81
N PHE A 219 -4.65 -40.10 -53.14
CA PHE A 219 -4.67 -41.04 -54.28
C PHE A 219 -5.90 -41.94 -54.52
#